data_AF-A0A969VNJ3-F1
#
_entry.id   AF-A0A969VNJ3-F1
#
_cell.length_a   1.000
_cell.length_b   1.000
_cell.length_c   1.000
_cell.angle_alpha   90.00
_cell.angle_beta   90.00
_cell.angle_gamma   90.00
#
_symmetry.space_group_name_H-M   'P 1'
#
loop_
_entity.id
_entity.type
_entity.pdbx_description
1 polymer ?
#
loop_
_entity_poly.entity_id
_entity_poly.type
_entity_poly.pdbx_seq_one_letter_code
_entity_poly.pdbx_strand_id
1 'polypeptide(L)'
;GMAGVFDLTVNRSGRLAIEGPNGREWDVTVLPDGLPSIAVSGNMGREADGRFTQGFTATDDYGVVAGRVTISLDMGQIDRRHGLIPDPEPVEAVTLDLPMPLSGERTEITETLIDDLSKHVFANLPVTMVFAAVDAAGQEGTSAPYAVTLPGKRFFDPLAAALIEMRRDILWNRINAPRAVQILKAVTNAPEGFIRHDRAFLRLRVLMRALEATEASLSVEDRDRFAEELWTIALMVEEGNLQSAFDRLQRAQDRLQEAIENGASQEEIDQLMREMQQALNEYMRELAEESQRNPGDEQQQGQMQGQMMSGDQLQEMLDELQRLMEEGKTAEAAELMEQLRQLMENMQVVQGQGGQGQGQGSPGQQGMQELGEALRDQQELSDDAYRDMQRGEGGQQPGQEPGQEQGQNGQEPGDQQGEGQQPGDQAGNGGEGNLTDRQRGLRERLNDLQGGELPGDGTEQGEEGRRNLDRAGRAMEEAEEALRRGDLDGALDRQAEAMEAIRDGLQDFGEALAQEQREQRDGQEGQDFGSADPNGRDPLGREPGDTARIGSDQNMVQNDPNARAQELLDEIRRRSGDLSRSGEELDYLKRLLQLF
;
A
#
# COMPACT_ATOMS: atom_id res chain seq x y z
N GLY A 1 59.65 -8.88 33.92
CA GLY A 1 60.30 -8.20 32.80
C GLY A 1 61.41 -9.09 32.30
N MET A 2 61.34 -9.55 31.06
CA MET A 2 62.45 -10.28 30.45
C MET A 2 63.60 -9.31 30.21
N ALA A 3 64.75 -9.56 30.84
CA ALA A 3 65.96 -8.81 30.57
C ALA A 3 66.39 -9.08 29.12
N GLY A 4 66.46 -8.03 28.29
CA GLY A 4 66.93 -8.11 26.91
C GLY A 4 65.94 -7.68 25.83
N VAL A 5 64.70 -7.29 26.17
CA VAL A 5 63.78 -6.65 25.23
C VAL A 5 63.88 -5.14 25.39
N PHE A 6 64.25 -4.45 24.29
CA PHE A 6 64.33 -2.99 24.22
C PHE A 6 63.32 -2.50 23.19
N ASP A 7 62.35 -1.69 23.63
CA ASP A 7 61.45 -0.98 22.74
C ASP A 7 62.08 0.34 22.31
N LEU A 8 62.11 0.60 21.01
CA LEU A 8 62.65 1.83 20.41
C LEU A 8 61.59 2.46 19.50
N THR A 9 61.24 3.72 19.77
CA THR A 9 60.40 4.53 18.89
C THR A 9 61.27 5.25 17.87
N VAL A 10 61.02 5.01 16.58
CA VAL A 10 61.82 5.59 15.49
C VAL A 10 61.13 6.85 14.96
N ASN A 11 61.65 8.03 15.32
CA ASN A 11 61.08 9.33 14.90
C ASN A 11 61.77 9.95 13.66
N ARG A 12 62.90 9.38 13.23
CA ARG A 12 63.69 9.88 12.08
C ARG A 12 64.51 8.76 11.46
N SER A 13 64.76 8.88 10.16
CA SER A 13 65.66 7.96 9.46
C SER A 13 67.07 8.01 10.04
N GLY A 14 67.73 6.86 10.10
CA GLY A 14 69.05 6.74 10.67
C GLY A 14 69.51 5.30 10.80
N ARG A 15 70.72 5.14 11.31
CA ARG A 15 71.36 3.86 11.51
C ARG A 15 71.17 3.39 12.94
N LEU A 16 70.64 2.18 13.09
CA LEU A 16 70.54 1.48 14.36
C LEU A 16 71.60 0.37 14.41
N ALA A 17 72.47 0.38 15.41
CA ALA A 17 73.48 -0.66 15.60
C ALA A 17 73.43 -1.19 17.03
N ILE A 18 73.50 -2.52 17.18
CA ILE A 18 73.74 -3.17 18.47
C ILE A 18 75.22 -3.52 18.53
N GLU A 19 75.95 -2.91 19.46
CA GLU A 19 77.38 -3.14 19.66
C GLU A 19 77.62 -4.31 20.63
N GLY A 20 78.47 -5.28 20.25
CA GLY A 20 78.83 -6.44 21.08
C GLY A 20 79.25 -7.67 20.26
N PRO A 21 79.61 -8.79 20.92
CA PRO A 21 79.87 -10.05 20.24
C PRO A 21 78.59 -10.50 19.51
N ASN A 22 78.65 -10.56 18.17
CA ASN A 22 77.51 -10.75 17.24
C ASN A 22 76.59 -9.54 17.03
N GLY A 23 77.12 -8.31 17.17
CA GLY A 23 76.41 -7.09 16.82
C GLY A 23 75.86 -7.08 15.39
N ARG A 24 74.78 -6.33 15.17
CA ARG A 24 74.14 -6.13 13.87
C ARG A 24 73.81 -4.66 13.68
N GLU A 25 73.75 -4.27 12.41
CA GLU A 25 73.47 -2.92 11.98
C GLU A 25 72.29 -2.96 11.01
N TRP A 26 71.40 -1.98 11.14
CA TRP A 26 70.24 -1.76 10.30
C TRP A 26 70.18 -0.30 9.90
N ASP A 27 69.96 -0.04 8.63
CA ASP A 27 69.57 1.29 8.15
C ASP A 27 68.04 1.37 8.18
N VAL A 28 67.52 2.24 9.04
CA VAL A 28 66.08 2.44 9.22
C VAL A 28 65.67 3.72 8.50
N THR A 29 64.72 3.60 7.57
CA THR A 29 64.12 4.74 6.88
C THR A 29 62.71 4.95 7.41
N VAL A 30 62.44 6.13 7.96
CA VAL A 30 61.09 6.53 8.35
C VAL A 30 60.45 7.23 7.15
N LEU A 31 59.33 6.68 6.68
CA LEU A 31 58.49 7.34 5.69
C LEU A 31 57.52 8.28 6.45
N PRO A 32 57.31 9.51 5.98
CA PRO A 32 56.27 10.38 6.53
C PRO A 32 54.90 9.77 6.26
N ASP A 33 54.08 9.69 7.30
CA ASP A 33 52.70 9.22 7.24
C ASP A 33 51.82 10.23 6.49
N GLY A 34 51.05 9.76 5.50
CA GLY A 34 50.13 10.57 4.73
C GLY A 34 48.86 10.90 5.52
N LEU A 35 48.03 11.81 5.00
CA LEU A 35 46.62 11.84 5.42
C LEU A 35 45.86 10.85 4.53
N PRO A 36 44.87 10.12 5.09
CA PRO A 36 44.04 9.24 4.26
C PRO A 36 43.26 10.06 3.22
N SER A 37 42.99 9.45 2.07
CA SER A 37 42.21 10.05 0.99
C SER A 37 40.89 9.30 0.83
N ILE A 38 39.79 10.01 0.57
CA ILE A 38 38.48 9.40 0.33
C ILE A 38 37.73 10.16 -0.77
N ALA A 39 37.14 9.41 -1.69
CA ALA A 39 36.36 9.93 -2.80
C ALA A 39 35.09 9.12 -3.02
N VAL A 40 34.05 9.78 -3.53
CA VAL A 40 32.80 9.15 -3.96
C VAL A 40 33.04 8.41 -5.28
N SER A 41 32.51 7.20 -5.40
CA SER A 41 32.59 6.40 -6.63
C SER A 41 31.19 6.04 -7.13
N GLY A 42 31.01 6.11 -8.46
CA GLY A 42 29.70 5.89 -9.07
C GLY A 42 28.66 6.98 -8.75
N ASN A 43 27.42 6.73 -9.17
CA ASN A 43 26.27 7.58 -8.86
C ASN A 43 25.52 7.01 -7.65
N MET A 44 24.77 7.86 -6.97
CA MET A 44 23.87 7.43 -5.90
C MET A 44 22.72 6.60 -6.47
N GLY A 45 22.49 5.41 -5.93
CA GLY A 45 21.39 4.52 -6.28
C GLY A 45 20.26 4.54 -5.25
N ARG A 46 19.14 3.93 -5.61
CA ARG A 46 17.93 3.75 -4.78
C ARG A 46 17.51 2.29 -4.84
N GLU A 47 17.31 1.67 -3.69
CA GLU A 47 16.67 0.37 -3.58
C GLU A 47 15.15 0.51 -3.46
N ALA A 48 14.42 -0.55 -3.82
CA ALA A 48 12.95 -0.53 -3.87
C ALA A 48 12.27 -0.27 -2.51
N ASP A 49 12.94 -0.63 -1.41
CA ASP A 49 12.44 -0.37 -0.05
C ASP A 49 12.64 1.11 0.38
N GLY A 50 13.39 1.89 -0.39
CA GLY A 50 13.71 3.29 -0.12
C GLY A 50 15.11 3.53 0.43
N ARG A 51 15.93 2.47 0.62
CA ARG A 51 17.35 2.62 0.96
C ARG A 51 18.11 3.29 -0.17
N PHE A 52 19.16 4.04 0.18
CA PHE A 52 20.08 4.60 -0.81
C PHE A 52 21.36 3.78 -0.84
N THR A 53 22.01 3.78 -2.01
CA THR A 53 23.32 3.16 -2.20
C THR A 53 24.32 4.20 -2.68
N GLN A 54 25.53 4.19 -2.13
CA GLN A 54 26.60 5.10 -2.56
C GLN A 54 27.96 4.42 -2.47
N GLY A 55 28.60 4.24 -3.62
CA GLY A 55 29.99 3.78 -3.70
C GLY A 55 30.97 4.82 -3.17
N PHE A 56 32.04 4.36 -2.53
CA PHE A 56 33.19 5.18 -2.18
C PHE A 56 34.49 4.41 -2.34
N THR A 57 35.59 5.16 -2.46
CA THR A 57 36.95 4.63 -2.46
C THR A 57 37.79 5.41 -1.45
N ALA A 58 38.43 4.71 -0.52
CA ALA A 58 39.32 5.28 0.49
C ALA A 58 40.71 4.66 0.37
N THR A 59 41.76 5.46 0.49
CA THR A 59 43.16 5.04 0.31
C THR A 59 44.06 5.62 1.37
N ASP A 60 44.99 4.82 1.88
CA ASP A 60 46.00 5.25 2.86
C ASP A 60 47.25 4.36 2.76
N ASP A 61 48.44 4.88 3.08
CA ASP A 61 49.70 4.13 3.00
C ASP A 61 49.90 3.14 4.17
N TYR A 62 49.29 3.40 5.32
CA TYR A 62 49.30 2.52 6.50
C TYR A 62 47.95 1.86 6.77
N GLY A 63 46.93 2.24 6.00
CA GLY A 63 45.62 1.64 5.93
C GLY A 63 44.55 2.40 6.72
N VAL A 64 43.35 2.43 6.15
CA VAL A 64 42.19 3.07 6.76
C VAL A 64 41.58 2.17 7.83
N VAL A 65 41.29 2.72 9.01
CA VAL A 65 40.71 1.98 10.14
C VAL A 65 39.24 2.29 10.39
N ALA A 66 38.78 3.48 10.00
CA ALA A 66 37.39 3.89 10.11
C ALA A 66 37.03 4.86 8.99
N GLY A 67 35.75 4.89 8.62
CA GLY A 67 35.22 5.87 7.70
C GLY A 67 33.83 6.31 8.16
N ARG A 68 33.46 7.54 7.86
CA ARG A 68 32.16 8.10 8.19
C ARG A 68 31.70 9.07 7.11
N VAL A 69 30.40 9.22 6.96
CA VAL A 69 29.81 10.23 6.08
C VAL A 69 28.87 11.12 6.88
N THR A 70 29.00 12.43 6.69
CA THR A 70 28.10 13.42 7.27
C THR A 70 27.20 13.99 6.16
N ILE A 71 25.89 13.90 6.38
CA ILE A 71 24.84 14.31 5.44
C ILE A 71 24.11 15.52 6.04
N SER A 72 24.01 16.59 5.26
CA SER A 72 23.35 17.83 5.67
C SER A 72 22.50 18.41 4.54
N LEU A 73 21.45 19.17 4.87
CA LEU A 73 20.60 19.81 3.85
C LEU A 73 21.38 20.84 3.04
N ASP A 74 21.23 20.79 1.72
CA ASP A 74 21.69 21.86 0.84
C ASP A 74 20.59 22.92 0.67
N MET A 75 20.52 23.86 1.60
CA MET A 75 19.53 24.94 1.60
C MET A 75 19.55 25.79 0.33
N GLY A 76 20.65 25.81 -0.43
CA GLY A 76 20.79 26.59 -1.67
C GLY A 76 20.13 25.93 -2.88
N GLN A 77 19.95 24.61 -2.86
CA GLN A 77 19.37 23.83 -3.96
C GLN A 77 17.91 23.42 -3.72
N ILE A 78 17.38 23.62 -2.51
CA ILE A 78 16.00 23.28 -2.17
C ILE A 78 15.03 24.30 -2.79
N ASP A 79 14.05 23.79 -3.52
CA ASP A 79 12.92 24.59 -4.03
C ASP A 79 11.91 24.89 -2.90
N ARG A 80 11.93 26.14 -2.41
CA ARG A 80 11.18 26.58 -1.23
C ARG A 80 9.75 27.02 -1.53
N ARG A 81 8.96 26.13 -2.14
CA ARG A 81 7.53 26.34 -2.38
C ARG A 81 6.67 25.61 -1.36
N HIS A 82 5.40 26.00 -1.28
CA HIS A 82 4.39 25.30 -0.46
C HIS A 82 4.80 25.16 1.01
N GLY A 83 4.97 23.94 1.54
CA GLY A 83 5.37 23.72 2.93
C GLY A 83 6.85 23.96 3.22
N LEU A 84 7.67 24.19 2.20
CA LEU A 84 9.11 24.49 2.36
C LEU A 84 9.39 26.02 2.39
N ILE A 85 8.35 26.85 2.34
CA ILE A 85 8.44 28.31 2.48
C ILE A 85 9.03 28.73 3.84
N PRO A 86 8.54 28.26 5.01
CA PRO A 86 9.17 28.60 6.28
C PRO A 86 10.59 28.03 6.37
N ASP A 87 11.47 28.65 7.16
CA ASP A 87 12.79 28.06 7.45
C ASP A 87 12.59 26.75 8.22
N PRO A 88 13.39 25.71 7.94
CA PRO A 88 13.27 24.45 8.65
C PRO A 88 13.58 24.66 10.13
N GLU A 89 12.95 23.87 10.98
CA GLU A 89 13.44 23.74 12.36
C GLU A 89 14.88 23.21 12.35
N PRO A 90 15.70 23.49 13.39
CA PRO A 90 17.06 22.98 13.44
C PRO A 90 17.09 21.46 13.34
N VAL A 91 17.70 20.94 12.27
CA VAL A 91 17.93 19.50 12.06
C VAL A 91 19.44 19.25 12.11
N GLU A 92 19.85 18.32 12.97
CA GLU A 92 21.25 17.91 13.05
C GLU A 92 21.69 17.17 11.78
N ALA A 93 22.97 17.27 11.44
CA ALA A 93 23.53 16.51 10.33
C ALA A 93 23.54 15.01 10.69
N VAL A 94 23.11 14.18 9.75
CA VAL A 94 23.13 12.73 9.93
C VAL A 94 24.55 12.23 9.72
N THR A 95 25.08 11.45 10.64
CA THR A 95 26.39 10.81 10.49
C THR A 95 26.22 9.31 10.44
N LEU A 96 26.74 8.68 9.38
CA LEU A 96 26.72 7.23 9.19
C LEU A 96 28.14 6.70 9.12
N ASP A 97 28.35 5.50 9.65
CA ASP A 97 29.63 4.80 9.55
C ASP A 97 29.76 4.14 8.18
N LEU A 98 30.93 4.26 7.55
CA LEU A 98 31.20 3.58 6.28
C LEU A 98 31.53 2.10 6.53
N PRO A 99 31.02 1.19 5.69
CA PRO A 99 31.36 -0.23 5.78
C PRO A 99 32.87 -0.43 5.56
N MET A 100 33.48 -1.30 6.36
CA MET A 100 34.90 -1.61 6.29
C MET A 100 35.09 -3.09 5.99
N PRO A 101 36.04 -3.48 5.11
CA PRO A 101 36.30 -4.87 4.81
C PRO A 101 36.77 -5.61 6.06
N LEU A 102 36.13 -6.75 6.33
CA LEU A 102 36.44 -7.62 7.48
C LEU A 102 37.83 -8.25 7.34
N SER A 103 38.25 -8.53 6.11
CA SER A 103 39.57 -9.07 5.78
C SER A 103 40.05 -8.52 4.43
N GLY A 104 41.36 -8.40 4.25
CA GLY A 104 41.96 -7.84 3.02
C GLY A 104 42.92 -6.68 3.30
N GLU A 105 43.45 -6.11 2.23
CA GLU A 105 44.27 -4.91 2.29
C GLU A 105 43.38 -3.71 2.67
N ARG A 106 43.86 -2.89 3.63
CA ARG A 106 43.17 -1.66 4.07
C ARG A 106 43.79 -0.39 3.50
N THR A 107 44.82 -0.56 2.66
CA THR A 107 45.50 0.53 1.96
C THR A 107 44.65 1.12 0.84
N GLU A 108 43.73 0.34 0.28
CA GLU A 108 42.70 0.78 -0.66
C GLU A 108 41.41 0.01 -0.38
N ILE A 109 40.32 0.73 -0.12
CA ILE A 109 39.01 0.19 0.19
C ILE A 109 38.04 0.73 -0.84
N THR A 110 37.38 -0.15 -1.57
CA THR A 110 36.27 0.20 -2.47
C THR A 110 35.05 -0.58 -2.04
N GLU A 111 34.07 0.11 -1.47
CA GLU A 111 32.87 -0.48 -0.89
C GLU A 111 31.65 0.40 -1.22
N THR A 112 30.46 -0.15 -0.98
CA THR A 112 29.19 0.57 -1.17
C THR A 112 28.49 0.75 0.17
N LEU A 113 28.24 2.01 0.54
CA LEU A 113 27.36 2.34 1.67
C LEU A 113 25.91 2.09 1.26
N ILE A 114 25.20 1.33 2.10
CA ILE A 114 23.76 1.08 1.94
C ILE A 114 23.09 1.41 3.28
N ASP A 115 22.16 2.37 3.28
CA ASP A 115 21.49 2.81 4.51
C ASP A 115 20.05 3.27 4.23
N ASP A 116 19.21 3.31 5.27
CA ASP A 116 17.80 3.69 5.20
C ASP A 116 17.55 5.06 5.86
N LEU A 117 17.51 6.09 5.02
CA LEU A 117 17.05 7.43 5.41
C LEU A 117 15.69 7.77 4.81
N SER A 118 14.91 6.78 4.37
CA SER A 118 13.62 6.97 3.69
C SER A 118 12.58 7.70 4.55
N LYS A 119 12.63 7.50 5.88
CA LYS A 119 11.79 8.21 6.86
C LYS A 119 12.34 9.56 7.29
N HIS A 120 13.60 9.86 7.00
CA HIS A 120 14.25 11.08 7.47
C HIS A 120 13.67 12.32 6.79
N VAL A 121 13.74 13.49 7.43
CA VAL A 121 13.29 14.76 6.85
C VAL A 121 14.08 15.17 5.59
N PHE A 122 15.25 14.56 5.39
CA PHE A 122 16.10 14.78 4.20
C PHE A 122 15.67 13.95 2.99
N ALA A 123 14.76 12.98 3.17
CA ALA A 123 14.32 12.10 2.09
C ALA A 123 13.72 12.90 0.93
N ASN A 124 14.16 12.59 -0.30
CA ASN A 124 13.81 13.28 -1.54
C ASN A 124 14.19 14.78 -1.57
N LEU A 125 15.10 15.24 -0.70
CA LEU A 125 15.61 16.62 -0.71
C LEU A 125 17.09 16.67 -1.16
N PRO A 126 17.52 17.79 -1.77
CA PRO A 126 18.93 18.10 -1.97
C PRO A 126 19.73 18.12 -0.65
N VAL A 127 20.79 17.32 -0.62
CA VAL A 127 21.73 17.21 0.48
C VAL A 127 23.17 17.35 0.00
N THR A 128 24.04 17.71 0.93
CA THR A 128 25.49 17.64 0.76
C THR A 128 26.05 16.55 1.66
N MET A 129 26.83 15.64 1.07
CA MET A 129 27.54 14.57 1.77
C MET A 129 29.04 14.88 1.82
N VAL A 130 29.64 14.74 3.01
CA VAL A 130 31.08 14.85 3.21
C VAL A 130 31.57 13.54 3.82
N PHE A 131 32.46 12.85 3.10
CA PHE A 131 33.05 11.61 3.54
C PHE A 131 34.35 11.89 4.28
N ALA A 132 34.62 11.15 5.34
CA ALA A 132 35.85 11.21 6.11
C ALA A 132 36.40 9.81 6.31
N ALA A 133 37.70 9.66 6.15
CA ALA A 133 38.45 8.45 6.45
C ALA A 133 39.46 8.73 7.56
N VAL A 134 39.66 7.75 8.43
CA VAL A 134 40.61 7.81 9.55
C VAL A 134 41.62 6.67 9.39
N ASP A 135 42.90 7.00 9.51
CA ASP A 135 44.02 6.05 9.42
C ASP A 135 44.35 5.39 10.78
N ALA A 136 45.33 4.48 10.80
CA ALA A 136 45.79 3.81 12.02
C ALA A 136 46.48 4.74 13.03
N ALA A 137 47.01 5.89 12.58
CA ALA A 137 47.61 6.92 13.42
C ALA A 137 46.56 7.90 14.01
N GLY A 138 45.30 7.80 13.60
CA GLY A 138 44.20 8.67 14.01
C GLY A 138 44.12 9.98 13.22
N GLN A 139 44.79 10.09 12.08
CA GLN A 139 44.66 11.22 11.18
C GLN A 139 43.38 11.10 10.35
N GLU A 140 42.72 12.24 10.09
CA GLU A 140 41.45 12.30 9.36
C GLU A 140 41.63 13.04 8.03
N GLY A 141 41.18 12.43 6.95
CA GLY A 141 41.11 13.02 5.62
C GLY A 141 39.66 13.09 5.13
N THR A 142 39.31 14.19 4.46
CA THR A 142 37.92 14.47 4.05
C THR A 142 37.79 14.62 2.55
N SER A 143 36.65 14.22 2.00
CA SER A 143 36.33 14.39 0.58
C SER A 143 35.90 15.83 0.27
N ALA A 144 35.88 16.16 -1.02
CA ALA A 144 35.10 17.32 -1.47
C ALA A 144 33.60 17.09 -1.16
N PRO A 145 32.81 18.16 -0.92
CA PRO A 145 31.38 18.05 -0.74
C PRO A 145 30.69 17.46 -1.98
N TYR A 146 29.90 16.42 -1.79
CA TYR A 146 29.14 15.76 -2.84
C TYR A 146 27.67 16.17 -2.73
N ALA A 147 27.19 16.99 -3.68
CA ALA A 147 25.82 17.45 -3.73
C ALA A 147 24.95 16.45 -4.52
N VAL A 148 23.88 15.97 -3.89
CA VAL A 148 22.98 14.95 -4.45
C VAL A 148 21.59 15.09 -3.86
N THR A 149 20.56 14.60 -4.54
CA THR A 149 19.22 14.46 -3.95
C THR A 149 19.14 13.12 -3.23
N LEU A 150 18.91 13.13 -1.93
CA LEU A 150 18.82 11.91 -1.14
C LEU A 150 17.60 11.10 -1.56
N PRO A 151 17.75 9.84 -2.00
CA PRO A 151 16.63 8.96 -2.29
C PRO A 151 15.78 8.72 -1.04
N GLY A 152 14.45 8.72 -1.21
CA GLY A 152 13.49 8.22 -0.24
C GLY A 152 12.62 7.10 -0.79
N LYS A 153 11.60 6.68 -0.04
CA LYS A 153 10.59 5.78 -0.61
C LYS A 153 9.75 6.52 -1.64
N ARG A 154 9.47 5.87 -2.79
CA ARG A 154 8.50 6.33 -3.79
C ARG A 154 7.12 5.81 -3.41
N PHE A 155 6.12 6.69 -3.55
CA PHE A 155 4.71 6.38 -3.35
C PHE A 155 4.03 6.68 -4.67
N PHE A 156 3.43 5.64 -5.25
CA PHE A 156 2.79 5.68 -6.56
C PHE A 156 1.29 6.01 -6.40
N ASP A 157 0.70 5.68 -5.24
CA ASP A 157 -0.67 6.10 -4.95
C ASP A 157 -0.74 7.62 -4.71
N PRO A 158 -1.58 8.37 -5.45
CA PRO A 158 -1.66 9.82 -5.31
C PRO A 158 -2.05 10.29 -3.91
N LEU A 159 -2.89 9.53 -3.21
CA LEU A 159 -3.25 9.84 -1.82
C LEU A 159 -2.05 9.58 -0.92
N ALA A 160 -1.36 8.44 -1.06
CA ALA A 160 -0.18 8.15 -0.26
C ALA A 160 0.94 9.19 -0.49
N ALA A 161 1.16 9.61 -1.73
CA ALA A 161 2.09 10.68 -2.08
C ALA A 161 1.73 12.00 -1.38
N ALA A 162 0.44 12.38 -1.38
CA ALA A 162 -0.03 13.57 -0.67
C ALA A 162 0.17 13.47 0.84
N LEU A 163 -0.08 12.30 1.45
CA LEU A 163 0.15 12.07 2.88
C LEU A 163 1.62 12.26 3.26
N ILE A 164 2.53 11.75 2.43
CA ILE A 164 3.98 11.84 2.66
C ILE A 164 4.50 13.25 2.42
N GLU A 165 3.90 14.00 1.48
CA GLU A 165 4.18 15.41 1.33
C GLU A 165 3.78 16.20 2.59
N MET A 166 2.59 15.93 3.14
CA MET A 166 2.15 16.59 4.38
C MET A 166 3.00 16.19 5.58
N ARG A 167 3.46 14.93 5.63
CA ARG A 167 4.44 14.46 6.61
C ARG A 167 5.75 15.26 6.51
N ARG A 168 6.30 15.42 5.31
CA ARG A 168 7.51 16.22 5.05
C ARG A 168 7.31 17.66 5.54
N ASP A 169 6.19 18.27 5.19
CA ASP A 169 5.92 19.67 5.53
C ASP A 169 5.83 19.89 7.05
N ILE A 170 5.21 18.97 7.79
CA ILE A 170 5.14 19.04 9.27
C ILE A 170 6.51 18.79 9.92
N LEU A 171 7.31 17.86 9.39
CA LEU A 171 8.67 17.60 9.86
C LEU A 171 9.62 18.75 9.54
N TRP A 172 9.41 19.44 8.42
CA TRP A 172 10.18 20.62 8.03
C TRP A 172 9.98 21.75 9.02
N ASN A 173 8.72 22.11 9.30
CA ASN A 173 8.39 23.08 10.33
C ASN A 173 6.97 22.88 10.84
N ARG A 174 6.81 22.85 12.17
CA ARG A 174 5.51 22.66 12.84
C ARG A 174 4.48 23.74 12.51
N ILE A 175 4.90 24.93 12.06
CA ILE A 175 4.00 25.99 11.58
C ILE A 175 3.15 25.55 10.37
N ASN A 176 3.57 24.50 9.66
CA ASN A 176 2.84 23.95 8.53
C ASN A 176 1.62 23.11 8.94
N ALA A 177 1.46 22.75 10.21
CA ALA A 177 0.38 21.87 10.67
C ALA A 177 -1.03 22.32 10.23
N PRO A 178 -1.44 23.60 10.35
CA PRO A 178 -2.76 24.03 9.91
C PRO A 178 -2.99 23.87 8.40
N ARG A 179 -1.96 24.17 7.59
CA ARG A 179 -2.01 23.96 6.13
C ARG A 179 -2.10 22.47 5.81
N ALA A 180 -1.32 21.63 6.50
CA ALA A 180 -1.35 20.20 6.30
C ALA A 180 -2.74 19.62 6.57
N VAL A 181 -3.38 20.00 7.70
CA VAL A 181 -4.77 19.61 8.01
C VAL A 181 -5.74 20.03 6.91
N GLN A 182 -5.64 21.27 6.40
CA GLN A 182 -6.51 21.75 5.32
C GLN A 182 -6.35 20.94 4.03
N ILE A 183 -5.12 20.61 3.65
CA ILE A 183 -4.85 19.80 2.45
C ILE A 183 -5.35 18.38 2.65
N LEU A 184 -5.07 17.77 3.81
CA LEU A 184 -5.56 16.42 4.14
C LEU A 184 -7.08 16.36 4.07
N LYS A 185 -7.80 17.37 4.57
CA LYS A 185 -9.26 17.48 4.43
C LYS A 185 -9.70 17.63 2.97
N ALA A 186 -9.00 18.45 2.19
CA ALA A 186 -9.34 18.67 0.78
C ALA A 186 -9.20 17.39 -0.05
N VAL A 187 -8.09 16.65 0.11
CA VAL A 187 -7.85 15.39 -0.63
C VAL A 187 -8.74 14.24 -0.15
N THR A 188 -9.41 14.38 1.00
CA THR A 188 -10.31 13.37 1.57
C THR A 188 -11.80 13.76 1.56
N ASN A 189 -12.16 14.89 0.94
CA ASN A 189 -13.52 15.44 1.01
C ASN A 189 -14.60 14.57 0.35
N ALA A 190 -14.25 13.79 -0.69
CA ALA A 190 -15.14 12.86 -1.39
C ALA A 190 -14.42 11.51 -1.57
N PRO A 191 -14.39 10.66 -0.53
CA PRO A 191 -13.54 9.46 -0.52
C PRO A 191 -14.10 8.30 -1.35
N GLU A 192 -15.38 8.35 -1.72
CA GLU A 192 -16.08 7.28 -2.44
C GLU A 192 -15.41 6.97 -3.78
N GLY A 193 -15.09 5.69 -4.01
CA GLY A 193 -14.41 5.20 -5.23
C GLY A 193 -12.91 5.53 -5.34
N PHE A 194 -12.42 6.54 -4.61
CA PHE A 194 -11.02 6.96 -4.63
C PHE A 194 -10.19 6.26 -3.54
N ILE A 195 -10.69 6.19 -2.31
CA ILE A 195 -9.95 5.60 -1.18
C ILE A 195 -10.32 4.13 -1.03
N ARG A 196 -9.44 3.26 -1.55
CA ARG A 196 -9.69 1.81 -1.64
C ARG A 196 -9.41 1.02 -0.36
N HIS A 197 -9.03 1.68 0.74
CA HIS A 197 -8.71 1.04 2.02
C HIS A 197 -9.41 1.72 3.21
N ASP A 198 -10.53 1.13 3.64
CA ASP A 198 -11.39 1.69 4.70
C ASP A 198 -10.66 1.88 6.04
N ARG A 199 -9.83 0.92 6.46
CA ARG A 199 -9.07 1.04 7.72
C ARG A 199 -8.06 2.18 7.67
N ALA A 200 -7.35 2.34 6.55
CA ALA A 200 -6.41 3.44 6.38
C ALA A 200 -7.14 4.79 6.42
N PHE A 201 -8.31 4.87 5.78
CA PHE A 201 -9.16 6.07 5.80
C PHE A 201 -9.66 6.41 7.20
N LEU A 202 -10.16 5.43 7.96
CA LEU A 202 -10.62 5.65 9.33
C LEU A 202 -9.48 6.12 10.24
N ARG A 203 -8.28 5.52 10.12
CA ARG A 203 -7.08 5.99 10.84
C ARG A 203 -6.72 7.42 10.46
N LEU A 204 -6.73 7.74 9.17
CA LEU A 204 -6.48 9.10 8.68
C LEU A 204 -7.48 10.10 9.26
N ARG A 205 -8.77 9.76 9.31
CA ARG A 205 -9.80 10.63 9.88
C ARG A 205 -9.59 10.90 11.37
N VAL A 206 -9.17 9.89 12.14
CA VAL A 206 -8.82 10.05 13.56
C VAL A 206 -7.58 10.93 13.70
N LEU A 207 -6.54 10.69 12.90
CA LEU A 207 -5.31 11.49 12.89
C LEU A 207 -5.59 12.95 12.56
N MET A 208 -6.37 13.23 11.50
CA MET A 208 -6.72 14.59 11.10
C MET A 208 -7.41 15.37 12.22
N ARG A 209 -8.37 14.74 12.92
CA ARG A 209 -9.05 15.37 14.06
C ARG A 209 -8.08 15.66 15.22
N ALA A 210 -7.17 14.73 15.50
CA ALA A 210 -6.18 14.89 16.57
C ALA A 210 -5.13 15.97 16.23
N LEU A 211 -4.71 16.03 14.96
CA LEU A 211 -3.79 17.05 14.47
C LEU A 211 -4.46 18.43 14.48
N GLU A 212 -5.70 18.55 13.99
CA GLU A 212 -6.49 19.79 14.04
C GLU A 212 -6.66 20.33 15.46
N ALA A 213 -6.86 19.45 16.44
CA ALA A 213 -6.97 19.86 17.85
C ALA A 213 -5.68 20.47 18.42
N THR A 214 -4.52 20.18 17.82
CA THR A 214 -3.20 20.60 18.33
C THR A 214 -2.41 21.47 17.34
N GLU A 215 -2.95 21.75 16.15
CA GLU A 215 -2.24 22.39 15.02
C GLU A 215 -1.66 23.78 15.35
N ALA A 216 -2.31 24.53 16.24
CA ALA A 216 -1.87 25.88 16.63
C ALA A 216 -0.66 25.89 17.57
N SER A 217 -0.38 24.78 18.26
CA SER A 217 0.68 24.68 19.26
C SER A 217 1.28 23.28 19.28
N LEU A 218 1.64 22.77 18.10
CA LEU A 218 2.14 21.41 17.94
C LEU A 218 3.48 21.23 18.68
N SER A 219 3.56 20.23 19.57
CA SER A 219 4.81 19.86 20.27
C SER A 219 5.76 19.09 19.34
N VAL A 220 7.03 18.93 19.73
CA VAL A 220 7.99 18.13 18.94
C VAL A 220 7.60 16.65 18.99
N GLU A 221 7.18 16.19 20.17
CA GLU A 221 6.74 14.82 20.40
C GLU A 221 5.48 14.48 19.58
N ASP A 222 4.50 15.40 19.54
CA ASP A 222 3.30 15.21 18.72
C ASP A 222 3.60 15.29 17.23
N ARG A 223 4.49 16.20 16.80
CA ARG A 223 4.96 16.28 15.41
C ARG A 223 5.50 14.93 14.96
N ASP A 224 6.41 14.33 15.73
CA ASP A 224 7.05 13.06 15.39
C ASP A 224 6.04 11.91 15.39
N ARG A 225 5.13 11.88 16.38
CA ARG A 225 4.04 10.91 16.44
C ARG A 225 3.12 11.00 15.22
N PHE A 226 2.68 12.21 14.85
CA PHE A 226 1.83 12.39 13.66
C PHE A 226 2.57 12.09 12.37
N ALA A 227 3.85 12.42 12.27
CA ALA A 227 4.67 12.10 11.11
C ALA A 227 4.83 10.58 10.94
N GLU A 228 5.01 9.82 12.01
CA GLU A 228 5.10 8.36 11.95
C GLU A 228 3.75 7.70 11.60
N GLU A 229 2.66 8.23 12.15
CA GLU A 229 1.32 7.75 11.79
C GLU A 229 0.97 8.06 10.33
N LEU A 230 1.31 9.25 9.81
CA LEU A 230 1.14 9.59 8.39
C LEU A 230 1.94 8.64 7.49
N TRP A 231 3.18 8.30 7.87
CA TRP A 231 3.97 7.30 7.16
C TRP A 231 3.26 5.94 7.13
N THR A 232 2.80 5.47 8.30
CA THR A 232 2.12 4.19 8.41
C THR A 232 0.84 4.14 7.57
N ILE A 233 0.04 5.20 7.62
CA ILE A 233 -1.19 5.30 6.82
C ILE A 233 -0.84 5.35 5.33
N ALA A 234 0.19 6.10 4.92
CA ALA A 234 0.62 6.15 3.53
C ALA A 234 1.04 4.77 3.02
N LEU A 235 1.75 3.96 3.82
CA LEU A 235 2.06 2.58 3.47
C LEU A 235 0.79 1.73 3.29
N MET A 236 -0.17 1.85 4.21
CA MET A 236 -1.45 1.13 4.08
C MET A 236 -2.24 1.56 2.84
N VAL A 237 -2.21 2.84 2.48
CA VAL A 237 -2.86 3.36 1.27
C VAL A 237 -2.13 2.86 0.02
N GLU A 238 -0.81 2.94 0.00
CA GLU A 238 0.06 2.47 -1.09
C GLU A 238 -0.18 0.99 -1.39
N GLU A 239 -0.09 0.15 -0.36
CA GLU A 239 -0.35 -1.28 -0.46
C GLU A 239 -1.82 -1.54 -0.82
N GLY A 240 -2.74 -0.69 -0.37
CA GLY A 240 -4.16 -0.81 -0.64
C GLY A 240 -4.80 -1.98 0.12
N ASN A 241 -6.09 -2.23 -0.13
CA ASN A 241 -6.79 -3.37 0.43
C ASN A 241 -6.55 -4.56 -0.49
N LEU A 242 -5.44 -5.27 -0.31
CA LEU A 242 -5.01 -6.42 -1.13
C LEU A 242 -5.86 -7.67 -0.86
N GLN A 243 -7.18 -7.53 -0.86
CA GLN A 243 -8.12 -8.62 -0.54
C GLN A 243 -8.08 -9.71 -1.60
N SER A 244 -7.87 -9.34 -2.87
CA SER A 244 -7.70 -10.28 -3.97
C SER A 244 -6.28 -10.24 -4.53
N ALA A 245 -5.83 -11.35 -5.11
CA ALA A 245 -4.58 -11.37 -5.88
C ALA A 245 -4.67 -10.53 -7.17
N PHE A 246 -5.88 -10.31 -7.69
CA PHE A 246 -6.11 -9.40 -8.82
C PHE A 246 -5.72 -7.96 -8.49
N ASP A 247 -6.15 -7.45 -7.33
CA ASP A 247 -5.79 -6.09 -6.87
C ASP A 247 -4.27 -5.94 -6.70
N ARG A 248 -3.59 -6.99 -6.20
CA ARG A 248 -2.12 -7.02 -6.07
C ARG A 248 -1.43 -6.93 -7.42
N LEU A 249 -1.92 -7.69 -8.40
CA LEU A 249 -1.38 -7.69 -9.76
C LEU A 249 -1.53 -6.33 -10.42
N GLN A 250 -2.73 -5.73 -10.34
CA GLN A 250 -2.99 -4.41 -10.90
C GLN A 250 -2.08 -3.34 -10.25
N ARG A 251 -1.90 -3.40 -8.92
CA ARG A 251 -0.97 -2.50 -8.21
C ARG A 251 0.49 -2.69 -8.62
N ALA A 252 0.94 -3.92 -8.83
CA ALA A 252 2.30 -4.17 -9.30
C ALA A 252 2.50 -3.64 -10.73
N GLN A 253 1.48 -3.79 -11.59
CA GLN A 253 1.47 -3.24 -12.94
C GLN A 253 1.58 -1.71 -12.95
N ASP A 254 0.73 -1.02 -12.19
CA ASP A 254 0.69 0.45 -12.16
C ASP A 254 2.04 1.02 -11.64
N ARG A 255 2.61 0.41 -10.60
CA ARG A 255 3.93 0.81 -10.05
C ARG A 255 5.06 0.63 -11.05
N LEU A 256 5.07 -0.49 -11.77
CA LEU A 256 6.06 -0.75 -12.80
C LEU A 256 5.94 0.26 -13.95
N GLN A 257 4.70 0.53 -14.42
CA GLN A 257 4.46 1.52 -15.46
C GLN A 257 4.99 2.90 -15.05
N GLU A 258 4.63 3.38 -13.87
CA GLU A 258 5.05 4.69 -13.40
C GLU A 258 6.57 4.76 -13.18
N ALA A 259 7.21 3.67 -12.74
CA ALA A 259 8.67 3.59 -12.64
C ALA A 259 9.35 3.73 -14.01
N ILE A 260 8.79 3.11 -15.05
CA ILE A 260 9.29 3.22 -16.44
C ILE A 260 9.09 4.65 -16.95
N GLU A 261 7.90 5.23 -16.76
CA GLU A 261 7.58 6.60 -17.21
C GLU A 261 8.48 7.65 -16.53
N ASN A 262 8.80 7.46 -15.25
CA ASN A 262 9.67 8.35 -14.49
C ASN A 262 11.17 8.05 -14.63
N GLY A 263 11.55 7.08 -15.47
CA GLY A 263 12.96 6.72 -15.71
C GLY A 263 13.68 6.19 -14.46
N ALA A 264 13.06 5.24 -13.76
CA ALA A 264 13.66 4.52 -12.64
C ALA A 264 14.98 3.80 -13.02
N SER A 265 15.79 3.45 -12.01
CA SER A 265 17.01 2.69 -12.24
C SER A 265 16.70 1.27 -12.73
N GLN A 266 17.62 0.64 -13.45
CA GLN A 266 17.44 -0.74 -13.92
C GLN A 266 17.18 -1.70 -12.76
N GLU A 267 17.87 -1.53 -11.63
CA GLU A 267 17.70 -2.35 -10.42
C GLU A 267 16.28 -2.23 -9.83
N GLU A 268 15.71 -1.02 -9.84
CA GLU A 268 14.33 -0.76 -9.36
C GLU A 268 13.31 -1.42 -10.29
N ILE A 269 13.50 -1.29 -11.61
CA ILE A 269 12.64 -1.91 -12.63
C ILE A 269 12.68 -3.44 -12.52
N ASP A 270 13.87 -4.03 -12.38
CA ASP A 270 14.03 -5.49 -12.24
C ASP A 270 13.32 -6.02 -10.98
N GLN A 271 13.34 -5.24 -9.89
CA GLN A 271 12.63 -5.60 -8.67
C GLN A 271 11.11 -5.52 -8.82
N LEU A 272 10.59 -4.46 -9.45
CA LEU A 272 9.16 -4.30 -9.72
C LEU A 272 8.64 -5.39 -10.68
N MET A 273 9.45 -5.78 -11.66
CA MET A 273 9.17 -6.93 -12.54
C MET A 273 9.02 -8.23 -11.76
N ARG A 274 9.92 -8.51 -10.81
CA ARG A 274 9.83 -9.69 -9.93
C ARG A 274 8.56 -9.65 -9.07
N GLU A 275 8.21 -8.49 -8.53
CA GLU A 275 7.00 -8.31 -7.73
C GLU A 275 5.73 -8.55 -8.57
N MET A 276 5.69 -8.04 -9.80
CA MET A 276 4.58 -8.28 -10.72
C MET A 276 4.45 -9.76 -11.10
N GLN A 277 5.57 -10.46 -11.39
CA GLN A 277 5.57 -11.90 -11.62
C GLN A 277 5.01 -12.68 -10.42
N GLN A 278 5.40 -12.29 -9.21
CA GLN A 278 4.88 -12.91 -7.99
C GLN A 278 3.36 -12.69 -7.85
N ALA A 279 2.89 -11.45 -8.04
CA ALA A 279 1.46 -11.13 -7.97
C ALA A 279 0.65 -11.89 -9.03
N LEU A 280 1.19 -12.04 -10.24
CA LEU A 280 0.57 -12.83 -11.32
C LEU A 280 0.43 -14.31 -10.92
N ASN A 281 1.48 -14.90 -10.35
CA ASN A 281 1.45 -16.29 -9.89
C ASN A 281 0.42 -16.51 -8.77
N GLU A 282 0.30 -15.56 -7.85
CA GLU A 282 -0.74 -15.60 -6.82
C GLU A 282 -2.15 -15.50 -7.42
N TYR A 283 -2.34 -14.65 -8.42
CA TYR A 283 -3.62 -14.51 -9.13
C TYR A 283 -4.03 -15.81 -9.84
N MET A 284 -3.10 -16.44 -10.56
CA MET A 284 -3.37 -17.73 -11.21
C MET A 284 -3.70 -18.83 -10.20
N ARG A 285 -3.03 -18.82 -9.04
CA ARG A 285 -3.31 -19.77 -7.97
C ARG A 285 -4.72 -19.57 -7.40
N GLU A 286 -5.13 -18.33 -7.16
CA GLU A 286 -6.48 -18.01 -6.66
C GLU A 286 -7.56 -18.45 -7.67
N LEU A 287 -7.35 -18.19 -8.97
CA LEU A 287 -8.24 -18.64 -10.04
C LEU A 287 -8.33 -20.17 -10.11
N ALA A 288 -7.21 -20.87 -9.94
CA ALA A 288 -7.19 -22.33 -9.93
C ALA A 288 -7.94 -22.90 -8.70
N GLU A 289 -7.81 -22.27 -7.54
CA GLU A 289 -8.55 -22.62 -6.33
C GLU A 289 -10.07 -22.36 -6.49
N GLU A 290 -10.45 -21.28 -7.16
CA GLU A 290 -11.85 -20.96 -7.49
C GLU A 290 -12.47 -21.99 -8.44
N SER A 291 -11.74 -22.40 -9.49
CA SER A 291 -12.17 -23.45 -10.41
C SER A 291 -12.34 -24.81 -9.72
N GLN A 292 -11.50 -25.12 -8.72
CA GLN A 292 -11.62 -26.34 -7.92
C GLN A 292 -12.79 -26.30 -6.93
N ARG A 293 -13.16 -25.12 -6.43
CA ARG A 293 -14.32 -24.93 -5.54
C ARG A 293 -15.65 -25.01 -6.27
N ASN A 294 -15.67 -24.77 -7.58
CA ASN A 294 -16.87 -24.87 -8.39
C ASN A 294 -16.76 -25.98 -9.49
N PRO A 295 -16.70 -27.27 -9.09
CA PRO A 295 -16.52 -28.40 -10.02
C PRO A 295 -17.80 -28.79 -10.79
N GLY A 296 -18.93 -28.11 -10.58
CA GLY A 296 -20.24 -28.48 -11.14
C GLY A 296 -20.46 -28.18 -12.64
N ASP A 297 -19.56 -27.44 -13.28
CA ASP A 297 -19.70 -26.98 -14.67
C ASP A 297 -18.61 -27.52 -15.61
N GLU A 298 -18.33 -28.82 -15.55
CA GLU A 298 -17.36 -29.51 -16.43
C GLU A 298 -17.67 -29.33 -17.94
N GLN A 299 -18.93 -29.11 -18.31
CA GLN A 299 -19.32 -28.87 -19.71
C GLN A 299 -19.16 -27.42 -20.18
N GLN A 300 -19.08 -26.44 -19.28
CA GLN A 300 -18.83 -25.02 -19.61
C GLN A 300 -17.34 -24.68 -19.53
N GLN A 301 -16.56 -25.37 -18.68
CA GLN A 301 -15.11 -25.19 -18.57
C GLN A 301 -14.37 -25.49 -19.88
N GLY A 302 -14.81 -26.48 -20.66
CA GLY A 302 -14.19 -26.82 -21.95
C GLY A 302 -14.38 -25.77 -23.06
N GLN A 303 -15.37 -24.87 -22.92
CA GLN A 303 -15.58 -23.74 -23.85
C GLN A 303 -15.00 -22.42 -23.31
N MET A 304 -14.99 -22.24 -21.98
CA MET A 304 -14.36 -21.08 -21.32
C MET A 304 -12.81 -21.13 -21.35
N GLN A 305 -12.21 -22.32 -21.38
CA GLN A 305 -10.75 -22.49 -21.57
C GLN A 305 -10.25 -22.03 -22.96
N GLY A 306 -11.12 -21.99 -23.96
CA GLY A 306 -10.75 -21.53 -25.31
C GLY A 306 -10.75 -20.00 -25.46
N GLN A 307 -11.23 -19.26 -24.45
CA GLN A 307 -11.47 -17.82 -24.52
C GLN A 307 -10.74 -17.01 -23.43
N MET A 308 -10.10 -17.68 -22.47
CA MET A 308 -9.15 -17.07 -21.54
C MET A 308 -7.73 -17.32 -22.07
N MET A 309 -6.92 -16.27 -22.21
CA MET A 309 -5.49 -16.45 -22.50
C MET A 309 -4.86 -17.34 -21.41
N SER A 310 -4.08 -18.34 -21.84
CA SER A 310 -3.44 -19.29 -20.92
C SER A 310 -2.35 -18.59 -20.11
N GLY A 311 -2.10 -19.03 -18.87
CA GLY A 311 -1.02 -18.51 -18.02
C GLY A 311 0.35 -18.46 -18.72
N ASP A 312 0.59 -19.39 -19.64
CA ASP A 312 1.78 -19.45 -20.48
C ASP A 312 1.93 -18.21 -21.38
N GLN A 313 0.83 -17.69 -21.93
CA GLN A 313 0.87 -16.52 -22.81
C GLN A 313 1.12 -15.22 -22.03
N LEU A 314 0.62 -15.14 -20.79
CA LEU A 314 0.96 -14.05 -19.87
C LEU A 314 2.44 -14.08 -19.50
N GLN A 315 2.99 -15.27 -19.25
CA GLN A 315 4.41 -15.45 -18.96
C GLN A 315 5.30 -15.03 -20.15
N GLU A 316 4.94 -15.42 -21.38
CA GLU A 316 5.66 -15.00 -22.60
C GLU A 316 5.69 -13.47 -22.76
N MET A 317 4.60 -12.77 -22.44
CA MET A 317 4.58 -11.31 -22.46
C MET A 317 5.49 -10.70 -21.38
N LEU A 318 5.59 -11.31 -20.20
CA LEU A 318 6.53 -10.84 -19.16
C LEU A 318 7.99 -11.04 -19.58
N ASP A 319 8.30 -12.15 -20.24
CA ASP A 319 9.65 -12.42 -20.75
C ASP A 319 10.02 -11.47 -21.90
N GLU A 320 9.05 -11.12 -22.77
CA GLU A 320 9.23 -10.09 -23.80
C GLU A 320 9.42 -8.72 -23.16
N LEU A 321 8.63 -8.37 -22.14
CA LEU A 321 8.76 -7.12 -21.39
C LEU A 321 10.15 -7.00 -20.78
N GLN A 322 10.66 -8.06 -20.14
CA GLN A 322 12.02 -8.08 -19.59
C GLN A 322 13.08 -7.81 -20.67
N ARG A 323 12.97 -8.46 -21.83
CA ARG A 323 13.90 -8.26 -22.94
C ARG A 323 13.87 -6.83 -23.47
N LEU A 324 12.68 -6.24 -23.62
CA LEU A 324 12.52 -4.85 -24.05
C LEU A 324 13.19 -3.90 -23.05
N MET A 325 13.07 -4.16 -21.74
CA MET A 325 13.73 -3.37 -20.71
C MET A 325 15.26 -3.51 -20.75
N GLU A 326 15.79 -4.72 -20.91
CA GLU A 326 17.24 -4.96 -21.08
C GLU A 326 17.80 -4.28 -22.35
N GLU A 327 16.98 -4.17 -23.40
CA GLU A 327 17.32 -3.48 -24.65
C GLU A 327 17.09 -1.96 -24.59
N GLY A 328 16.55 -1.43 -23.48
CA GLY A 328 16.24 0.00 -23.30
C GLY A 328 15.05 0.51 -24.14
N LYS A 329 14.18 -0.39 -24.59
CA LYS A 329 13.00 -0.12 -25.43
C LYS A 329 11.76 0.18 -24.56
N THR A 330 11.80 1.30 -23.86
CA THR A 330 10.74 1.68 -22.91
C THR A 330 9.40 1.99 -23.57
N ALA A 331 9.40 2.46 -24.83
CA ALA A 331 8.18 2.78 -25.56
C ALA A 331 7.40 1.51 -25.94
N GLU A 332 8.11 0.50 -26.44
CA GLU A 332 7.54 -0.81 -26.77
C GLU A 332 7.09 -1.55 -25.51
N ALA A 333 7.84 -1.43 -24.41
CA ALA A 333 7.45 -1.98 -23.11
C ALA A 333 6.12 -1.38 -22.60
N ALA A 334 5.93 -0.06 -22.77
CA ALA A 334 4.67 0.60 -22.41
C ALA A 334 3.48 0.11 -23.25
N GLU A 335 3.68 -0.15 -24.55
CA GLU A 335 2.63 -0.70 -25.43
C GLU A 335 2.22 -2.11 -25.01
N LEU A 336 3.19 -2.94 -24.58
CA LEU A 336 2.92 -4.30 -24.09
C LEU A 336 2.16 -4.29 -22.75
N MET A 337 2.48 -3.33 -21.86
CA MET A 337 1.78 -3.14 -20.59
C MET A 337 0.33 -2.71 -20.78
N GLU A 338 0.05 -1.86 -21.76
CA GLU A 338 -1.31 -1.45 -22.10
C GLU A 338 -2.14 -2.62 -22.64
N GLN A 339 -1.53 -3.50 -23.45
CA GLN A 339 -2.18 -4.75 -23.89
C GLN A 339 -2.52 -5.67 -22.70
N LEU A 340 -1.62 -5.79 -21.72
CA LEU A 340 -1.86 -6.53 -20.48
C LEU A 340 -3.03 -5.94 -19.68
N ARG A 341 -3.13 -4.60 -19.58
CA ARG A 341 -4.23 -3.92 -18.89
C ARG A 341 -5.58 -4.20 -19.56
N GLN A 342 -5.65 -4.07 -20.88
CA GLN A 342 -6.86 -4.35 -21.66
C GLN A 342 -7.32 -5.80 -21.49
N LEU A 343 -6.38 -6.74 -21.44
CA LEU A 343 -6.70 -8.14 -21.19
C LEU A 343 -7.32 -8.33 -19.80
N MET A 344 -6.73 -7.74 -18.76
CA MET A 344 -7.23 -7.83 -17.38
C MET A 344 -8.61 -7.18 -17.22
N GLU A 345 -8.83 -6.02 -17.84
CA GLU A 345 -10.13 -5.34 -17.84
C GLU A 345 -11.20 -6.20 -18.53
N ASN A 346 -10.87 -6.83 -19.66
CA ASN A 346 -11.78 -7.75 -20.35
C ASN A 346 -12.12 -8.99 -19.48
N MET A 347 -11.17 -9.52 -18.70
CA MET A 347 -11.42 -10.65 -17.79
C MET A 347 -12.33 -10.26 -16.62
N GLN A 348 -12.18 -9.06 -16.05
CA GLN A 348 -13.04 -8.54 -15.00
C GLN A 348 -14.50 -8.41 -15.46
N VAL A 349 -14.72 -7.97 -16.70
CA VAL A 349 -16.06 -7.83 -17.29
C VAL A 349 -16.74 -9.19 -17.49
N VAL A 350 -15.99 -10.23 -17.84
CA VAL A 350 -16.51 -11.60 -17.98
C VAL A 350 -16.91 -12.19 -16.61
N GLN A 351 -16.18 -11.88 -15.54
CA GLN A 351 -16.53 -12.32 -14.17
C GLN A 351 -17.69 -11.48 -13.58
N GLY A 352 -17.75 -10.19 -13.90
CA GLY A 352 -18.83 -9.28 -13.50
C GLY A 352 -20.17 -9.51 -14.19
N GLN A 353 -20.17 -10.18 -15.36
CA GLN A 353 -21.38 -10.53 -16.12
C GLN A 353 -21.70 -12.04 -16.09
N GLY A 354 -20.78 -12.87 -15.58
CA GLY A 354 -20.99 -14.31 -15.34
C GLY A 354 -21.70 -14.66 -14.02
N GLY A 355 -21.91 -13.69 -13.13
CA GLY A 355 -22.62 -13.85 -11.84
C GLY A 355 -24.16 -13.88 -11.94
N GLN A 356 -24.73 -13.75 -13.13
CA GLN A 356 -26.15 -14.06 -13.39
C GLN A 356 -26.28 -15.42 -14.06
N GLY A 357 -25.58 -16.41 -13.49
CA GLY A 357 -25.94 -17.81 -13.67
C GLY A 357 -27.32 -18.00 -13.05
N GLN A 358 -28.28 -18.34 -13.90
CA GLN A 358 -29.62 -18.84 -13.58
C GLN A 358 -29.47 -20.19 -12.82
N GLY A 359 -28.84 -20.16 -11.65
CA GLY A 359 -28.96 -21.20 -10.66
C GLY A 359 -30.43 -21.19 -10.25
N GLN A 360 -31.08 -22.34 -10.40
CA GLN A 360 -32.44 -22.54 -9.97
C GLN A 360 -32.51 -22.30 -8.47
N GLY A 361 -32.74 -21.02 -8.10
CA GLY A 361 -32.85 -20.58 -6.72
C GLY A 361 -34.02 -21.30 -6.08
N SER A 362 -33.82 -21.73 -4.83
CA SER A 362 -34.92 -22.26 -4.02
C SER A 362 -36.08 -21.24 -4.03
N PRO A 363 -37.36 -21.66 -4.10
CA PRO A 363 -38.51 -20.75 -4.29
C PRO A 363 -38.50 -19.49 -3.38
N GLY A 364 -38.01 -19.60 -2.15
CA GLY A 364 -37.87 -18.46 -1.22
C GLY A 364 -36.83 -17.39 -1.61
N GLN A 365 -35.84 -17.69 -2.46
CA GLN A 365 -34.86 -16.68 -2.93
C GLN A 365 -35.44 -15.74 -3.99
N GLN A 366 -36.42 -16.20 -4.78
CA GLN A 366 -37.11 -15.37 -5.77
C GLN A 366 -37.96 -14.29 -5.09
N GLY A 367 -38.72 -14.68 -4.05
CA GLY A 367 -39.49 -13.73 -3.24
C GLY A 367 -38.63 -12.65 -2.58
N MET A 368 -37.40 -12.98 -2.15
CA MET A 368 -36.45 -12.01 -1.60
C MET A 368 -35.92 -11.02 -2.64
N GLN A 369 -35.69 -11.46 -3.87
CA GLN A 369 -35.26 -10.59 -4.97
C GLN A 369 -36.37 -9.59 -5.34
N GLU A 370 -37.60 -10.08 -5.45
CA GLU A 370 -38.78 -9.27 -5.76
C GLU A 370 -39.11 -8.26 -4.62
N LEU A 371 -38.91 -8.62 -3.35
CA LEU A 371 -38.99 -7.68 -2.23
C LEU A 371 -37.90 -6.60 -2.28
N GLY A 372 -36.68 -6.97 -2.69
CA GLY A 372 -35.59 -6.02 -2.93
C GLY A 372 -35.86 -5.06 -4.08
N GLU A 373 -36.55 -5.52 -5.13
CA GLU A 373 -37.05 -4.67 -6.22
C GLU A 373 -38.15 -3.72 -5.74
N ALA A 374 -39.12 -4.21 -4.97
CA ALA A 374 -40.17 -3.36 -4.38
C ALA A 374 -39.59 -2.24 -3.49
N LEU A 375 -38.53 -2.53 -2.72
CA LEU A 375 -37.84 -1.53 -1.90
C LEU A 375 -37.16 -0.45 -2.76
N ARG A 376 -36.52 -0.83 -3.88
CA ARG A 376 -35.88 0.11 -4.80
C ARG A 376 -36.91 1.01 -5.49
N ASP A 377 -37.98 0.42 -6.02
CA ASP A 377 -39.07 1.16 -6.65
C ASP A 377 -39.74 2.13 -5.66
N GLN A 378 -39.86 1.73 -4.39
CA GLN A 378 -40.41 2.59 -3.33
C GLN A 378 -39.49 3.78 -2.98
N GLN A 379 -38.17 3.58 -3.03
CA GLN A 379 -37.18 4.65 -2.84
C GLN A 379 -37.21 5.65 -4.00
N GLU A 380 -37.25 5.16 -5.24
CA GLU A 380 -37.36 6.02 -6.44
C GLU A 380 -38.64 6.85 -6.41
N LEU A 381 -39.76 6.26 -5.98
CA LEU A 381 -41.03 6.96 -5.82
C LEU A 381 -40.97 8.07 -4.75
N SER A 382 -40.26 7.82 -3.64
CA SER A 382 -40.05 8.80 -2.58
C SER A 382 -39.18 9.97 -3.04
N ASP A 383 -38.12 9.68 -3.80
CA ASP A 383 -37.24 10.69 -4.40
C ASP A 383 -38.00 11.55 -5.43
N ASP A 384 -38.86 10.94 -6.25
CA ASP A 384 -39.74 11.65 -7.19
C ASP A 384 -40.75 12.55 -6.46
N ALA A 385 -41.40 12.04 -5.41
CA ALA A 385 -42.31 12.83 -4.58
C ALA A 385 -41.61 14.00 -3.89
N TYR A 386 -40.36 13.82 -3.44
CA TYR A 386 -39.54 14.88 -2.86
C TYR A 386 -39.11 15.94 -3.88
N ARG A 387 -38.79 15.54 -5.12
CA ARG A 387 -38.52 16.48 -6.23
C ARG A 387 -39.77 17.28 -6.61
N ASP A 388 -40.93 16.65 -6.64
CA ASP A 388 -42.20 17.33 -6.93
C ASP A 388 -42.59 18.31 -5.82
N MET A 389 -42.34 17.97 -4.56
CA MET A 389 -42.46 18.89 -3.41
C MET A 389 -41.55 20.12 -3.57
N GLN A 390 -40.27 19.93 -3.89
CA GLN A 390 -39.34 21.05 -4.12
C GLN A 390 -39.74 21.94 -5.31
N ARG A 391 -40.38 21.37 -6.34
CA ARG A 391 -40.94 22.13 -7.46
C ARG A 391 -42.21 22.88 -7.08
N GLY A 392 -43.02 22.33 -6.18
CA GLY A 392 -44.25 22.95 -5.66
C GLY A 392 -43.99 24.13 -4.73
N GLU A 393 -42.92 24.08 -3.93
CA GLU A 393 -42.59 25.10 -2.91
C GLU A 393 -41.63 26.22 -3.39
N GLY A 394 -41.06 26.08 -4.59
CA GLY A 394 -40.07 27.02 -5.17
C GLY A 394 -40.62 28.16 -6.04
N GLY A 395 -41.90 28.53 -5.89
CA GLY A 395 -42.54 29.54 -6.73
C GLY A 395 -42.18 30.99 -6.39
N GLN A 396 -40.94 31.46 -6.64
CA GLN A 396 -40.62 32.89 -6.82
C GLN A 396 -39.17 33.19 -7.35
N GLN A 397 -39.05 33.33 -8.69
CA GLN A 397 -38.19 34.25 -9.50
C GLN A 397 -36.64 34.26 -9.39
N PRO A 398 -35.86 34.88 -10.33
CA PRO A 398 -36.12 35.35 -11.71
C PRO A 398 -35.01 35.01 -12.76
N GLY A 399 -35.43 34.81 -14.02
CA GLY A 399 -34.78 35.23 -15.29
C GLY A 399 -33.29 34.97 -15.58
N GLN A 400 -33.01 34.20 -16.64
CA GLN A 400 -31.97 34.51 -17.64
C GLN A 400 -32.11 33.69 -18.93
N GLU A 401 -31.48 34.21 -19.98
CA GLU A 401 -31.83 34.16 -21.41
C GLU A 401 -31.71 32.81 -22.16
N PRO A 402 -32.41 32.67 -23.32
CA PRO A 402 -32.30 31.53 -24.21
C PRO A 402 -31.08 31.62 -25.14
N GLY A 403 -30.12 30.70 -24.96
CA GLY A 403 -28.94 30.53 -25.81
C GLY A 403 -29.09 29.39 -26.82
N GLN A 404 -29.45 29.78 -28.05
CA GLN A 404 -29.07 29.23 -29.36
C GLN A 404 -28.97 27.71 -29.58
N GLU A 405 -29.90 27.24 -30.42
CA GLU A 405 -29.78 26.12 -31.33
C GLU A 405 -28.48 26.16 -32.16
N GLN A 406 -27.78 25.03 -32.19
CA GLN A 406 -26.97 24.65 -33.34
C GLN A 406 -27.12 23.14 -33.56
N GLY A 407 -27.94 22.78 -34.55
CA GLY A 407 -27.99 21.43 -35.09
C GLY A 407 -26.90 21.23 -36.15
N GLN A 408 -26.35 20.00 -36.22
CA GLN A 408 -25.92 19.44 -37.49
C GLN A 408 -25.85 17.90 -37.46
N ASN A 409 -26.55 17.32 -38.45
CA ASN A 409 -26.43 16.00 -39.06
C ASN A 409 -26.91 14.74 -38.33
N GLY A 410 -27.99 14.18 -38.87
CA GLY A 410 -28.34 12.77 -38.77
C GLY A 410 -28.02 11.99 -40.05
N GLN A 411 -28.27 10.67 -40.01
CA GLN A 411 -28.71 9.85 -41.15
C GLN A 411 -29.32 8.51 -40.66
N GLU A 412 -30.60 8.36 -40.97
CA GLU A 412 -31.50 7.17 -40.97
C GLU A 412 -31.11 6.11 -42.05
N PRO A 413 -31.85 5.00 -42.35
CA PRO A 413 -33.20 4.57 -41.90
C PRO A 413 -33.40 3.04 -41.62
N GLY A 414 -34.57 2.67 -41.07
CA GLY A 414 -35.09 1.30 -41.12
C GLY A 414 -36.52 1.13 -40.60
N ASP A 415 -37.49 1.11 -41.52
CA ASP A 415 -38.94 0.84 -41.36
C ASP A 415 -39.30 -0.46 -40.58
N GLN A 416 -40.40 -0.45 -39.79
CA GLN A 416 -41.76 -0.89 -40.21
C GLN A 416 -42.69 -1.31 -39.03
N GLN A 417 -43.86 -0.63 -38.92
CA GLN A 417 -45.21 -1.05 -38.46
C GLN A 417 -45.42 -1.67 -37.04
N GLY A 418 -46.43 -1.31 -36.23
CA GLY A 418 -47.61 -0.46 -36.43
C GLY A 418 -48.55 -0.39 -35.20
N GLU A 419 -49.49 0.54 -35.30
CA GLU A 419 -50.82 0.67 -34.67
C GLU A 419 -51.04 0.56 -33.15
N GLY A 420 -51.53 1.67 -32.56
CA GLY A 420 -52.24 1.65 -31.28
C GLY A 420 -52.60 3.05 -30.75
N GLN A 421 -53.83 3.48 -31.06
CA GLN A 421 -54.60 4.62 -30.54
C GLN A 421 -53.95 5.68 -29.62
N GLN A 422 -54.04 6.94 -30.06
CA GLN A 422 -54.17 8.11 -29.18
C GLN A 422 -55.66 8.34 -28.87
N PRO A 423 -56.00 8.72 -27.63
CA PRO A 423 -56.59 10.04 -27.38
C PRO A 423 -55.80 10.73 -26.25
N GLY A 424 -55.38 11.99 -26.29
CA GLY A 424 -56.06 13.14 -26.87
C GLY A 424 -57.02 13.78 -25.86
N ASP A 425 -56.59 14.10 -24.63
CA ASP A 425 -57.19 15.17 -23.81
C ASP A 425 -56.36 15.57 -22.56
N GLN A 426 -56.48 16.86 -22.21
CA GLN A 426 -56.08 17.57 -20.98
C GLN A 426 -54.59 17.85 -20.70
N ALA A 427 -54.17 19.07 -21.08
CA ALA A 427 -53.14 19.82 -20.39
C ALA A 427 -53.61 20.23 -18.98
N GLY A 428 -52.76 19.98 -17.97
CA GLY A 428 -52.91 20.42 -16.58
C GLY A 428 -53.07 19.25 -15.61
N ASN A 429 -52.12 19.09 -14.67
CA ASN A 429 -52.05 18.07 -13.61
C ASN A 429 -51.29 16.76 -13.94
N GLY A 430 -49.97 16.84 -14.21
CA GLY A 430 -49.16 15.71 -14.66
C GLY A 430 -48.18 15.08 -13.65
N GLY A 431 -48.11 15.56 -12.39
CA GLY A 431 -47.22 14.99 -11.36
C GLY A 431 -47.93 14.03 -10.40
N GLU A 432 -49.05 14.47 -9.81
CA GLU A 432 -49.73 13.76 -8.71
C GLU A 432 -50.45 12.46 -9.11
N GLY A 433 -50.98 12.38 -10.34
CA GLY A 433 -51.66 11.16 -10.83
C GLY A 433 -50.69 9.99 -11.04
N ASN A 434 -49.48 10.30 -11.51
CA ASN A 434 -48.46 9.30 -11.81
C ASN A 434 -47.84 8.70 -10.52
N LEU A 435 -47.63 9.52 -9.49
CA LEU A 435 -47.14 9.04 -8.19
C LEU A 435 -48.14 8.09 -7.50
N THR A 436 -49.42 8.45 -7.53
CA THR A 436 -50.48 7.64 -6.91
C THR A 436 -50.63 6.27 -7.59
N ASP A 437 -50.61 6.22 -8.92
CA ASP A 437 -50.76 4.96 -9.66
C ASP A 437 -49.51 4.06 -9.50
N ARG A 438 -48.31 4.64 -9.42
CA ARG A 438 -47.07 3.90 -9.10
C ARG A 438 -47.09 3.33 -7.68
N GLN A 439 -47.54 4.10 -6.68
CA GLN A 439 -47.70 3.61 -5.30
C GLN A 439 -48.68 2.43 -5.23
N ARG A 440 -49.80 2.50 -5.95
CA ARG A 440 -50.79 1.41 -6.01
C ARG A 440 -50.17 0.13 -6.60
N GLY A 441 -49.45 0.26 -7.71
CA GLY A 441 -48.78 -0.88 -8.35
C GLY A 441 -47.71 -1.53 -7.47
N LEU A 442 -47.05 -0.77 -6.60
CA LEU A 442 -46.11 -1.31 -5.62
C LEU A 442 -46.82 -2.07 -4.49
N ARG A 443 -47.91 -1.52 -3.97
CA ARG A 443 -48.73 -2.18 -2.94
C ARG A 443 -49.32 -3.50 -3.45
N GLU A 444 -49.77 -3.54 -4.69
CA GLU A 444 -50.32 -4.76 -5.32
C GLU A 444 -49.24 -5.83 -5.45
N ARG A 445 -48.04 -5.48 -5.94
CA ARG A 445 -46.89 -6.40 -6.02
C ARG A 445 -46.49 -6.93 -4.63
N LEU A 446 -46.49 -6.08 -3.61
CA LEU A 446 -46.19 -6.48 -2.24
C LEU A 446 -47.22 -7.47 -1.65
N ASN A 447 -48.51 -7.28 -1.96
CA ASN A 447 -49.56 -8.21 -1.56
C ASN A 447 -49.47 -9.56 -2.28
N ASP A 448 -49.12 -9.54 -3.57
CA ASP A 448 -48.91 -10.77 -4.34
C ASP A 448 -47.71 -11.57 -3.79
N LEU A 449 -46.64 -10.86 -3.42
CA LEU A 449 -45.46 -11.43 -2.77
C LEU A 449 -45.76 -12.05 -1.41
N GLN A 450 -46.58 -11.37 -0.61
CA GLN A 450 -47.02 -11.90 0.68
C GLN A 450 -47.81 -13.21 0.52
N GLY A 451 -48.57 -13.36 -0.57
CA GLY A 451 -49.28 -14.60 -0.89
C GLY A 451 -48.40 -15.72 -1.45
N GLY A 452 -47.13 -15.43 -1.76
CA GLY A 452 -46.18 -16.37 -2.33
C GLY A 452 -45.41 -17.22 -1.32
N GLU A 453 -44.54 -18.08 -1.84
CA GLU A 453 -43.57 -18.86 -1.05
C GLU A 453 -42.42 -17.95 -0.62
N LEU A 454 -42.45 -17.55 0.66
CA LEU A 454 -41.39 -16.77 1.30
C LEU A 454 -40.54 -17.67 2.21
N PRO A 455 -39.25 -17.34 2.44
CA PRO A 455 -38.39 -18.12 3.33
C PRO A 455 -38.97 -18.25 4.74
N GLY A 456 -38.77 -19.40 5.38
CA GLY A 456 -39.18 -19.60 6.77
C GLY A 456 -40.69 -19.84 6.97
N ASP A 457 -41.40 -20.38 5.98
CA ASP A 457 -42.82 -20.69 6.16
C ASP A 457 -43.05 -21.66 7.31
N GLY A 458 -43.75 -21.19 8.35
CA GLY A 458 -44.00 -21.91 9.59
C GLY A 458 -42.91 -21.78 10.67
N THR A 459 -41.88 -20.95 10.46
CA THR A 459 -40.90 -20.57 11.49
C THR A 459 -41.28 -19.25 12.14
N GLU A 460 -40.81 -19.02 13.37
CA GLU A 460 -41.07 -17.76 14.11
C GLU A 460 -40.56 -16.54 13.32
N GLN A 461 -39.39 -16.67 12.70
CA GLN A 461 -38.73 -15.62 11.90
C GLN A 461 -39.45 -15.37 10.58
N GLY A 462 -39.90 -16.40 9.85
CA GLY A 462 -40.69 -16.19 8.63
C GLY A 462 -42.06 -15.57 8.90
N GLU A 463 -42.68 -15.89 10.04
CA GLU A 463 -43.91 -15.23 10.48
C GLU A 463 -43.68 -13.77 10.90
N GLU A 464 -42.53 -13.42 11.50
CA GLU A 464 -42.14 -12.03 11.76
C GLU A 464 -41.95 -11.23 10.47
N GLY A 465 -41.26 -11.81 9.49
CA GLY A 465 -41.10 -11.21 8.17
C GLY A 465 -42.44 -10.91 7.51
N ARG A 466 -43.39 -11.85 7.56
CA ARG A 466 -44.77 -11.66 7.02
C ARG A 466 -45.52 -10.54 7.77
N ARG A 467 -45.38 -10.42 9.09
CA ARG A 467 -45.98 -9.32 9.89
C ARG A 467 -45.40 -7.95 9.54
N ASN A 468 -44.11 -7.90 9.18
CA ASN A 468 -43.47 -6.68 8.73
C ASN A 468 -43.91 -6.29 7.32
N LEU A 469 -44.10 -7.26 6.40
CA LEU A 469 -44.74 -6.99 5.10
C LEU A 469 -46.19 -6.50 5.24
N ASP A 470 -46.96 -7.03 6.19
CA ASP A 470 -48.31 -6.53 6.52
C ASP A 470 -48.29 -5.06 6.98
N ARG A 471 -47.27 -4.67 7.75
CA ARG A 471 -47.08 -3.28 8.18
C ARG A 471 -46.72 -2.39 6.99
N ALA A 472 -45.82 -2.85 6.13
CA ALA A 472 -45.46 -2.14 4.91
C ALA A 472 -46.68 -1.92 4.00
N GLY A 473 -47.53 -2.94 3.79
CA GLY A 473 -48.73 -2.84 2.98
C GLY A 473 -49.72 -1.79 3.49
N ARG A 474 -49.93 -1.71 4.81
CA ARG A 474 -50.79 -0.66 5.44
C ARG A 474 -50.18 0.73 5.28
N ALA A 475 -48.89 0.88 5.50
CA ALA A 475 -48.20 2.16 5.33
C ALA A 475 -48.24 2.63 3.86
N MET A 476 -48.12 1.73 2.88
CA MET A 476 -48.29 2.04 1.46
C MET A 476 -49.71 2.45 1.08
N GLU A 477 -50.73 1.86 1.70
CA GLU A 477 -52.12 2.26 1.53
C GLU A 477 -52.36 3.68 2.07
N GLU A 478 -51.85 3.98 3.26
CA GLU A 478 -51.91 5.33 3.85
C GLU A 478 -51.13 6.36 3.02
N ALA A 479 -49.99 5.98 2.43
CA ALA A 479 -49.23 6.81 1.50
C ALA A 479 -50.03 7.09 0.21
N GLU A 480 -50.71 6.08 -0.36
CA GLU A 480 -51.57 6.27 -1.53
C GLU A 480 -52.74 7.23 -1.23
N GLU A 481 -53.37 7.12 -0.04
CA GLU A 481 -54.43 8.03 0.39
C GLU A 481 -53.95 9.47 0.62
N ALA A 482 -52.71 9.65 1.11
CA ALA A 482 -52.08 10.95 1.25
C ALA A 482 -51.79 11.59 -0.12
N LEU A 483 -51.22 10.81 -1.05
CA LEU A 483 -50.99 11.24 -2.44
C LEU A 483 -52.28 11.63 -3.15
N ARG A 484 -53.37 10.85 -2.99
CA ARG A 484 -54.70 11.19 -3.55
C ARG A 484 -55.28 12.50 -3.01
N ARG A 485 -54.91 12.88 -1.78
CA ARG A 485 -55.37 14.13 -1.13
C ARG A 485 -54.46 15.32 -1.42
N GLY A 486 -53.37 15.13 -2.18
CA GLY A 486 -52.35 16.15 -2.44
C GLY A 486 -51.46 16.43 -1.23
N ASP A 487 -51.42 15.53 -0.24
CA ASP A 487 -50.59 15.63 0.95
C ASP A 487 -49.26 14.90 0.73
N LEU A 488 -48.32 15.59 0.07
CA LEU A 488 -47.00 15.03 -0.27
C LEU A 488 -46.13 14.78 0.97
N ASP A 489 -46.21 15.66 1.98
CA ASP A 489 -45.51 15.47 3.25
C ASP A 489 -46.00 14.22 3.98
N GLY A 490 -47.32 14.10 4.13
CA GLY A 490 -47.95 12.93 4.73
C GLY A 490 -47.69 11.64 3.93
N ALA A 491 -47.54 11.74 2.61
CA ALA A 491 -47.16 10.60 1.78
C ALA A 491 -45.72 10.15 2.05
N LEU A 492 -44.75 11.07 2.07
CA LEU A 492 -43.33 10.75 2.31
C LEU A 492 -43.11 10.07 3.67
N ASP A 493 -43.80 10.55 4.72
CA ASP A 493 -43.71 9.94 6.06
C ASP A 493 -44.17 8.47 6.04
N ARG A 494 -45.27 8.18 5.33
CA ARG A 494 -45.81 6.82 5.20
C ARG A 494 -44.99 5.93 4.28
N GLN A 495 -44.36 6.51 3.26
CA GLN A 495 -43.40 5.79 2.43
C GLN A 495 -42.14 5.40 3.20
N ALA A 496 -41.66 6.25 4.12
CA ALA A 496 -40.55 5.92 5.02
C ALA A 496 -40.89 4.75 5.95
N GLU A 497 -42.08 4.77 6.54
CA GLU A 497 -42.61 3.66 7.37
C GLU A 497 -42.73 2.35 6.57
N ALA A 498 -43.16 2.42 5.30
CA ALA A 498 -43.22 1.26 4.42
C ALA A 498 -41.82 0.70 4.08
N MET A 499 -40.83 1.56 3.82
CA MET A 499 -39.46 1.14 3.52
C MET A 499 -38.78 0.49 4.73
N GLU A 500 -38.98 1.03 5.93
CA GLU A 500 -38.48 0.44 7.17
C GLU A 500 -39.07 -0.97 7.38
N ALA A 501 -40.39 -1.10 7.24
CA ALA A 501 -41.06 -2.38 7.38
C ALA A 501 -40.65 -3.43 6.32
N ILE A 502 -40.33 -3.02 5.09
CA ILE A 502 -39.76 -3.95 4.08
C ILE A 502 -38.34 -4.37 4.46
N ARG A 503 -37.49 -3.45 4.98
CA ARG A 503 -36.13 -3.79 5.42
C ARG A 503 -36.12 -4.75 6.59
N ASP A 504 -36.99 -4.52 7.58
CA ASP A 504 -37.17 -5.43 8.71
C ASP A 504 -37.64 -6.81 8.22
N GLY A 505 -38.61 -6.85 7.31
CA GLY A 505 -39.06 -8.11 6.70
C GLY A 505 -37.95 -8.87 5.96
N LEU A 506 -37.13 -8.17 5.16
CA LEU A 506 -35.96 -8.76 4.48
C LEU A 506 -34.93 -9.33 5.46
N GLN A 507 -34.72 -8.66 6.60
CA GLN A 507 -33.82 -9.16 7.63
C GLN A 507 -34.37 -10.47 8.25
N ASP A 508 -35.64 -10.48 8.64
CA ASP A 508 -36.28 -11.65 9.26
C ASP A 508 -36.30 -12.86 8.32
N PHE A 509 -36.59 -12.66 7.04
CA PHE A 509 -36.53 -13.73 6.03
C PHE A 509 -35.10 -14.20 5.77
N GLY A 510 -34.11 -13.31 5.84
CA GLY A 510 -32.69 -13.66 5.76
C GLY A 510 -32.23 -14.53 6.92
N GLU A 511 -32.68 -14.22 8.14
CA GLU A 511 -32.42 -15.02 9.34
C GLU A 511 -33.10 -16.39 9.25
N ALA A 512 -34.35 -16.45 8.79
CA ALA A 512 -35.07 -17.70 8.58
C ALA A 512 -34.37 -18.62 7.56
N LEU A 513 -33.89 -18.04 6.44
CA LEU A 513 -33.15 -18.77 5.41
C LEU A 513 -31.78 -19.27 5.91
N ALA A 514 -31.10 -18.47 6.73
CA ALA A 514 -29.82 -18.86 7.33
C ALA A 514 -29.98 -20.02 8.33
N GLN A 515 -31.11 -20.08 9.04
CA GLN A 515 -31.44 -21.18 9.93
C GLN A 515 -31.75 -22.47 9.16
N GLU A 516 -32.53 -22.37 8.08
CA GLU A 516 -32.83 -23.49 7.18
C GLU A 516 -31.57 -24.09 6.54
N GLN A 517 -30.59 -23.25 6.17
CA GLN A 517 -29.30 -23.70 5.66
C GLN A 517 -28.42 -24.38 6.72
N ARG A 518 -28.51 -23.97 8.00
CA ARG A 518 -27.79 -24.66 9.10
C ARG A 518 -28.39 -26.03 9.38
N GLU A 519 -29.71 -26.14 9.37
CA GLU A 519 -30.41 -27.41 9.59
C GLU A 519 -30.19 -28.41 8.45
N GLN A 520 -30.01 -27.93 7.20
CA GLN A 520 -29.59 -28.78 6.07
C GLN A 520 -28.11 -29.23 6.17
N ARG A 521 -27.26 -28.44 6.83
CA ARG A 521 -25.83 -28.76 7.03
C ARG A 521 -25.60 -29.81 8.12
N ASP A 522 -26.48 -29.88 9.12
CA ASP A 522 -26.44 -30.90 10.19
C ASP A 522 -27.07 -32.25 9.78
N GLY A 523 -27.67 -32.33 8.58
CA GLY A 523 -28.33 -33.55 8.06
C GLY A 523 -27.40 -34.52 7.30
N GLN A 524 -26.16 -34.14 6.99
CA GLN A 524 -25.17 -35.01 6.35
C GLN A 524 -23.81 -34.91 7.04
N GLU A 525 -23.31 -36.08 7.42
CA GLU A 525 -21.93 -36.40 7.84
C GLU A 525 -21.51 -36.06 9.27
N GLY A 526 -21.60 -37.10 10.11
CA GLY A 526 -20.65 -37.27 11.20
C GLY A 526 -19.28 -37.67 10.66
N GLN A 527 -18.29 -36.79 10.85
CA GLN A 527 -16.93 -37.17 11.25
C GLN A 527 -16.09 -35.92 11.57
N ASP A 528 -15.70 -35.86 12.83
CA ASP A 528 -14.41 -35.34 13.34
C ASP A 528 -13.95 -33.97 12.83
N PHE A 529 -14.24 -32.93 13.61
CA PHE A 529 -13.35 -31.77 13.70
C PHE A 529 -13.05 -31.46 15.17
N GLY A 530 -11.79 -31.69 15.54
CA GLY A 530 -11.30 -31.66 16.89
C GLY A 530 -11.46 -30.31 17.58
N SER A 531 -11.76 -30.39 18.88
CA SER A 531 -11.75 -29.29 19.84
C SER A 531 -10.47 -28.45 19.74
N ALA A 532 -10.64 -27.13 19.67
CA ALA A 532 -9.58 -26.17 19.88
C ALA A 532 -9.13 -26.18 21.36
N ASP A 533 -7.86 -26.51 21.58
CA ASP A 533 -7.16 -26.40 22.86
C ASP A 533 -6.83 -24.91 23.17
N PRO A 534 -7.21 -24.35 24.33
CA PRO A 534 -7.05 -22.91 24.62
C PRO A 534 -5.62 -22.41 24.91
N ASN A 535 -4.56 -23.18 24.66
CA ASN A 535 -3.17 -22.81 25.01
C ASN A 535 -2.13 -23.16 23.92
N GLY A 536 -2.48 -23.04 22.63
CA GLY A 536 -1.60 -23.36 21.51
C GLY A 536 -0.61 -22.24 21.13
N ARG A 537 0.67 -22.44 21.43
CA ARG A 537 1.82 -21.78 20.77
C ARG A 537 1.79 -22.07 19.27
N ASP A 538 2.11 -21.06 18.46
CA ASP A 538 2.27 -21.19 17.00
C ASP A 538 3.48 -22.10 16.66
N PRO A 539 3.37 -23.04 15.71
CA PRO A 539 4.48 -23.86 15.19
C PRO A 539 5.70 -23.08 14.63
N LEU A 540 5.68 -21.75 14.58
CA LEU A 540 6.85 -20.90 14.27
C LEU A 540 7.40 -20.10 15.47
N GLY A 541 6.99 -20.43 16.70
CA GLY A 541 7.73 -20.08 17.91
C GLY A 541 7.81 -18.60 18.25
N ARG A 542 6.83 -17.77 17.85
CA ARG A 542 6.80 -16.35 18.22
C ARG A 542 5.98 -16.12 19.48
N GLU A 543 6.57 -15.49 20.49
CA GLU A 543 5.84 -14.92 21.61
C GLU A 543 5.33 -13.51 21.24
N PRO A 544 4.09 -13.13 21.63
CA PRO A 544 3.62 -11.76 21.46
C PRO A 544 4.05 -10.89 22.64
N GLY A 545 4.88 -9.88 22.35
CA GLY A 545 5.06 -8.72 23.20
C GLY A 545 6.51 -8.34 23.43
N ASP A 546 7.06 -7.47 22.58
CA ASP A 546 7.89 -6.39 23.10
C ASP A 546 7.82 -5.16 22.19
N THR A 547 7.57 -4.01 22.81
CA THR A 547 7.25 -2.75 22.13
C THR A 547 8.51 -1.92 21.96
N ALA A 548 8.66 -1.36 20.76
CA ALA A 548 9.76 -0.53 20.32
C ALA A 548 10.14 0.59 21.31
N ARG A 549 11.41 0.62 21.70
CA ARG A 549 12.16 1.84 22.03
C ARG A 549 13.05 2.16 20.84
N ILE A 550 12.78 3.29 20.19
CA ILE A 550 13.67 3.87 19.17
C ILE A 550 14.68 4.74 19.93
N GLY A 551 15.94 4.32 19.87
CA GLY A 551 17.10 5.04 20.38
C GLY A 551 18.34 4.38 19.78
N SER A 552 19.19 5.20 19.17
CA SER A 552 20.46 4.88 18.51
C SER A 552 21.19 3.62 19.01
N ASP A 553 20.98 2.48 18.35
CA ASP A 553 21.84 1.29 18.42
C ASP A 553 21.44 0.23 17.36
N GLN A 554 20.90 0.66 16.21
CA GLN A 554 20.61 -0.23 15.08
C GLN A 554 21.54 0.07 13.91
N ASN A 555 22.80 -0.33 14.08
CA ASN A 555 23.72 -0.58 12.97
C ASN A 555 24.12 -2.08 12.90
N MET A 556 23.23 -2.97 13.38
CA MET A 556 23.48 -4.41 13.51
C MET A 556 22.81 -5.29 12.45
N VAL A 557 22.18 -4.74 11.42
CA VAL A 557 21.53 -5.57 10.37
C VAL A 557 22.55 -6.17 9.39
N GLN A 558 23.81 -5.70 9.40
CA GLN A 558 24.87 -6.22 8.52
C GLN A 558 25.91 -7.11 9.21
N ASN A 559 25.85 -7.28 10.54
CA ASN A 559 26.83 -8.05 11.30
C ASN A 559 26.13 -9.05 12.23
N ASP A 560 25.74 -10.23 11.72
CA ASP A 560 25.26 -11.33 12.57
C ASP A 560 26.36 -11.69 13.62
N PRO A 561 26.11 -11.46 14.93
CA PRO A 561 27.10 -11.76 15.97
C PRO A 561 27.49 -13.23 16.01
N ASN A 562 26.60 -14.13 15.60
CA ASN A 562 26.84 -15.57 15.58
C ASN A 562 27.72 -15.97 14.39
N ALA A 563 27.52 -15.36 13.21
CA ALA A 563 28.40 -15.55 12.07
C ALA A 563 29.82 -15.04 12.38
N ARG A 564 29.93 -13.86 13.01
CA ARG A 564 31.20 -13.27 13.42
C ARG A 564 31.97 -14.12 14.44
N ALA A 565 31.25 -14.74 15.39
CA ALA A 565 31.85 -15.65 16.37
C ALA A 565 32.36 -16.95 15.71
N GLN A 566 31.64 -17.48 14.71
CA GLN A 566 32.07 -18.66 13.95
C GLN A 566 33.30 -18.37 13.09
N GLU A 567 33.34 -17.23 12.40
CA GLU A 567 34.50 -16.84 11.58
C GLU A 567 35.75 -16.55 12.43
N LEU A 568 35.60 -15.92 13.60
CA LEU A 568 36.69 -15.73 14.56
C LEU A 568 37.24 -17.08 15.05
N LEU A 569 36.37 -18.03 15.37
CA LEU A 569 36.75 -19.37 15.76
C LEU A 569 37.51 -20.11 14.65
N ASP A 570 37.04 -19.99 13.41
CA ASP A 570 37.67 -20.64 12.26
C ASP A 570 39.03 -20.00 11.91
N GLU A 571 39.16 -18.68 12.05
CA GLU A 571 40.42 -17.98 11.85
C GLU A 571 41.43 -18.28 12.98
N ILE A 572 40.98 -18.37 14.25
CA ILE A 572 41.85 -18.80 15.36
C ILE A 572 42.28 -20.26 15.16
N ARG A 573 41.40 -21.16 14.69
CA ARG A 573 41.76 -22.55 14.34
C ARG A 573 42.79 -22.59 13.23
N ARG A 574 42.56 -21.86 12.13
CA ARG A 574 43.49 -21.74 11.00
C ARG A 574 44.86 -21.25 11.45
N ARG A 575 44.92 -20.16 12.23
CA ARG A 575 46.18 -19.56 12.71
C ARG A 575 46.89 -20.43 13.73
N SER A 576 46.16 -21.18 14.55
CA SER A 576 46.74 -22.12 15.52
C SER A 576 47.38 -23.36 14.87
N GLY A 577 47.00 -23.67 13.62
CA GLY A 577 47.57 -24.77 12.83
C GLY A 577 48.81 -24.39 12.02
N ASP A 578 49.18 -23.11 11.97
CA ASP A 578 50.32 -22.62 11.20
C ASP A 578 51.64 -22.75 11.99
N LEU A 579 52.44 -23.76 11.64
CA LEU A 579 53.72 -24.10 12.29
C LEU A 579 54.83 -23.05 12.08
N SER A 580 54.62 -22.05 11.21
CA SER A 580 55.58 -20.98 10.95
C SER A 580 55.53 -19.83 11.97
N ARG A 581 54.51 -19.81 12.85
CA ARG A 581 54.28 -18.76 13.84
C ARG A 581 55.13 -18.92 15.10
N SER A 582 55.33 -17.81 15.80
CA SER A 582 56.11 -17.79 17.04
C SER A 582 55.42 -18.62 18.15
N GLY A 583 56.21 -19.23 19.03
CA GLY A 583 55.68 -20.09 20.11
C GLY A 583 54.74 -19.36 21.08
N GLU A 584 55.01 -18.08 21.36
CA GLU A 584 54.18 -17.26 22.24
C GLU A 584 52.81 -16.93 21.60
N GLU A 585 52.77 -16.71 20.29
CA GLU A 585 51.55 -16.44 19.54
C GLU A 585 50.69 -17.71 19.41
N LEU A 586 51.30 -18.88 19.18
CA LEU A 586 50.58 -20.16 19.18
C LEU A 586 49.96 -20.47 20.55
N ASP A 587 50.66 -20.19 21.64
CA ASP A 587 50.12 -20.37 22.99
C ASP A 587 49.03 -19.36 23.35
N TYR A 588 49.08 -18.14 22.79
CA TYR A 588 47.99 -17.17 22.89
C TYR A 588 46.74 -17.63 22.14
N LEU A 589 46.89 -18.10 20.90
CA LEU A 589 45.78 -18.61 20.07
C LEU A 589 45.13 -19.87 20.69
N LYS A 590 45.92 -20.77 21.29
CA LYS A 590 45.40 -21.93 22.03
C LYS A 590 44.59 -21.55 23.27
N ARG A 591 44.99 -20.50 23.99
CA ARG A 591 44.22 -19.99 25.14
C ARG A 591 42.92 -19.34 24.70
N LEU A 592 42.93 -18.61 23.59
CA LEU A 592 41.73 -18.06 22.97
C LEU A 592 40.73 -19.14 22.56
N LEU A 593 41.20 -20.26 21.98
CA LEU A 593 40.34 -21.42 21.67
C LEU A 593 39.72 -22.12 22.90
N GLN A 594 40.24 -21.90 24.11
CA GLN A 594 39.64 -22.43 25.35
C GLN A 594 38.62 -21.47 25.97
N LEU A 595 38.61 -20.21 25.53
CA LEU A 595 37.74 -19.13 26.03
C LEU A 595 36.45 -18.98 25.23
N PHE A 596 36.48 -19.34 23.95
CA PHE A 596 35.29 -19.63 23.14
C PHE A 596 34.78 -21.03 23.45
#